data_AF-A0A432RMY4-F1
#
_entry.id   AF-A0A432RMY4-F1
#
_cell.length_a   1.000
_cell.length_b   1.000
_cell.length_c   1.000
_cell.angle_alpha   90.00
_cell.angle_beta   90.00
_cell.angle_gamma   90.00
#
_symmetry.space_group_name_H-M   'P 1'
#
loop_
_entity.id
_entity.type
_entity.pdbx_description
1 polymer ?
#
loop_
_entity_poly.entity_id
_entity_poly.type
_entity_poly.pdbx_seq_one_letter_code
_entity_poly.pdbx_strand_id
1 'polypeptide(L)'
;MFRYLSFSLALLATTPVFAQINATVDNINSVYDADTFRVDIAGWPDIVGKNIPVRVNGVDAAEIRGKCLSEKEQAKAARDYTKAFLQSGSTIELRNIQKVLSSTCGCICGRGLPIRSAHRFRPCQKLSRWNA
;
A
#
# COMPACT_ATOMS: atom_id res chain seq x y z
N MET A 1 34.96 -26.01 -37.27
CA MET A 1 33.75 -25.14 -37.25
C MET A 1 32.76 -25.44 -36.12
N PHE A 2 32.67 -26.67 -35.57
CA PHE A 2 31.70 -27.01 -34.51
C PHE A 2 32.00 -26.48 -33.08
N ARG A 3 33.22 -25.99 -32.79
CA ARG A 3 33.61 -25.51 -31.45
C ARG A 3 33.00 -24.16 -31.04
N TYR A 4 32.53 -23.37 -32.01
CA TYR A 4 31.90 -22.07 -31.78
C TYR A 4 30.38 -22.16 -31.70
N LEU A 5 29.79 -23.26 -32.17
CA LEU A 5 28.33 -23.47 -32.15
C LEU A 5 27.82 -23.78 -30.73
N SER A 6 28.66 -24.39 -29.88
CA SER A 6 28.33 -24.68 -28.48
C SER A 6 28.46 -23.47 -27.55
N PHE A 7 29.24 -22.44 -27.96
CA PHE A 7 29.48 -21.25 -27.13
C PHE A 7 28.40 -20.18 -27.31
N SER A 8 27.73 -20.15 -28.48
CA SER A 8 26.65 -19.20 -28.76
C SER A 8 25.32 -19.54 -28.07
N LEU A 9 25.08 -20.82 -27.75
CA LEU A 9 23.83 -21.26 -27.11
C LEU A 9 23.74 -20.92 -25.61
N ALA A 10 24.89 -20.70 -24.94
CA ALA A 10 24.93 -20.38 -23.52
C ALA A 10 24.54 -18.93 -23.18
N LEU A 11 24.49 -18.03 -24.18
CA LEU A 11 24.29 -16.60 -23.95
C LEU A 11 22.80 -16.19 -23.85
N LEU A 12 21.86 -17.08 -24.19
CA LEU A 12 20.42 -16.77 -24.22
C LEU A 12 19.65 -17.13 -22.93
N ALA A 13 20.31 -17.63 -21.90
CA ALA A 13 19.64 -18.15 -20.70
C ALA A 13 19.69 -17.23 -19.46
N THR A 14 19.89 -15.91 -19.62
CA THR A 14 19.79 -14.99 -18.48
C THR A 14 18.33 -14.65 -18.20
N THR A 15 17.66 -15.47 -17.39
CA THR A 15 16.33 -15.12 -16.86
C THR A 15 16.48 -13.96 -15.87
N PRO A 16 15.73 -12.85 -16.01
CA PRO A 16 15.71 -11.83 -14.98
C PRO A 16 15.08 -12.41 -13.71
N VAL A 17 15.88 -12.54 -12.65
CA VAL A 17 15.39 -12.85 -11.31
C VAL A 17 14.80 -11.58 -10.74
N PHE A 18 13.47 -11.46 -10.75
CA PHE A 18 12.79 -10.41 -9.99
C PHE A 18 12.85 -10.78 -8.51
N ALA A 19 13.76 -10.16 -7.77
CA ALA A 19 13.80 -10.29 -6.32
C ALA A 19 12.60 -9.56 -5.71
N GLN A 20 11.63 -10.31 -5.19
CA GLN A 20 10.54 -9.72 -4.40
C GLN A 20 11.04 -9.48 -2.98
N ILE A 21 11.14 -8.21 -2.59
CA ILE A 21 11.56 -7.80 -1.26
C ILE A 21 10.34 -7.88 -0.34
N ASN A 22 10.32 -8.89 0.52
CA ASN A 22 9.43 -8.93 1.68
C ASN A 22 10.18 -8.36 2.88
N ALA A 23 9.48 -7.67 3.76
CA ALA A 23 10.08 -7.08 4.95
C ALA A 23 9.25 -7.42 6.19
N THR A 24 9.92 -7.73 7.30
CA THR A 24 9.28 -7.96 8.58
C THR A 24 9.22 -6.66 9.37
N VAL A 25 8.07 -6.40 9.98
CA VAL A 25 7.87 -5.24 10.85
C VAL A 25 8.34 -5.57 12.25
N ASP A 26 9.16 -4.69 12.82
CA ASP A 26 9.65 -4.79 14.20
C ASP A 26 8.68 -4.10 15.17
N ASN A 27 8.23 -2.89 14.83
CA ASN A 27 7.30 -2.12 15.65
C ASN A 27 6.30 -1.32 14.81
N ILE A 28 5.10 -1.11 15.36
CA ILE A 28 4.10 -0.20 14.80
C ILE A 28 4.10 1.08 15.64
N ASN A 29 4.62 2.17 15.08
CA ASN A 29 4.77 3.43 15.81
C ASN A 29 3.43 4.17 15.93
N SER A 30 2.66 4.24 14.84
CA SER A 30 1.38 4.97 14.81
C SER A 30 0.48 4.53 13.66
N VAL A 31 -0.84 4.61 13.85
CA VAL A 31 -1.84 4.38 12.79
C VAL A 31 -2.51 5.73 12.52
N TYR A 32 -2.30 6.29 11.33
CA TYR A 32 -2.89 7.59 10.95
C TYR A 32 -4.30 7.39 10.42
N ASP A 33 -4.42 6.55 9.40
CA ASP A 33 -5.66 6.20 8.72
C ASP A 33 -5.81 4.68 8.70
N ALA A 34 -6.98 4.20 8.27
CA ALA A 34 -7.20 2.76 8.18
C ALA A 34 -6.32 2.07 7.11
N ASP A 35 -5.85 2.81 6.11
CA ASP A 35 -4.95 2.30 5.06
C ASP A 35 -3.48 2.69 5.26
N THR A 36 -3.18 3.61 6.19
CA THR A 36 -1.86 4.25 6.32
C THR A 36 -1.39 4.23 7.77
N PHE A 37 -0.28 3.53 8.03
CA PHE A 37 0.34 3.40 9.35
C PHE A 37 1.87 3.54 9.24
N ARG A 38 2.53 3.82 10.36
CA ARG A 38 3.99 3.94 10.45
C ARG A 38 4.57 2.75 11.15
N VAL A 39 5.67 2.24 10.60
CA VAL A 39 6.37 1.08 11.12
C VAL A 39 7.86 1.28 11.13
N ASP A 40 8.50 0.49 12.00
CA ASP A 40 9.92 0.21 11.98
C ASP A 40 10.13 -1.16 11.30
N ILE A 41 11.01 -1.20 10.30
CA ILE A 41 11.31 -2.39 9.50
C ILE A 41 12.57 -3.05 10.05
N ALA A 42 12.47 -4.35 10.38
CA ALA A 42 13.61 -5.12 10.85
C ALA A 42 14.66 -5.30 9.74
N GLY A 43 15.93 -5.11 10.10
CA GLY A 43 17.07 -5.34 9.20
C GLY A 43 17.34 -4.24 8.18
N TRP A 44 16.59 -3.13 8.20
CA TRP A 44 16.83 -1.98 7.33
C TRP A 44 17.64 -0.90 8.06
N PRO A 45 18.48 -0.11 7.36
CA PRO A 45 19.18 1.01 7.98
C PRO A 45 18.21 2.04 8.56
N ASP A 46 18.55 2.65 9.70
CA ASP A 46 17.70 3.61 10.42
C ASP A 46 17.11 4.72 9.53
N ILE A 47 17.88 5.18 8.53
CA ILE A 47 17.47 6.25 7.59
C ILE A 47 16.26 5.84 6.73
N VAL A 48 16.13 4.55 6.40
CA VAL A 48 15.09 4.01 5.52
C VAL A 48 14.18 2.99 6.19
N GLY A 49 14.50 2.58 7.41
CA GLY A 49 13.81 1.53 8.15
C GLY A 49 12.99 2.04 9.32
N LYS A 50 13.26 3.24 9.86
CA LYS A 50 12.54 3.77 11.03
C LYS A 50 11.41 4.73 10.65
N ASN A 51 10.29 4.62 11.36
CA ASN A 51 9.14 5.52 11.30
C ASN A 51 8.57 5.73 9.88
N ILE A 52 8.59 4.66 9.07
CA ILE A 52 8.28 4.70 7.65
C ILE A 52 6.76 4.61 7.46
N PRO A 53 6.14 5.52 6.69
CA PRO A 53 4.73 5.41 6.36
C PRO A 53 4.51 4.30 5.31
N VAL A 54 3.64 3.36 5.63
CA VAL A 54 3.20 2.27 4.75
C VAL A 54 1.73 2.47 4.44
N ARG A 55 1.40 2.46 3.14
CA ARG A 55 0.02 2.50 2.64
C ARG A 55 -0.33 1.13 2.05
N VAL A 56 -1.46 0.58 2.45
CA VAL A 56 -1.94 -0.70 1.94
C VAL A 56 -2.49 -0.53 0.52
N ASN A 57 -1.89 -1.23 -0.44
CA ASN A 57 -2.33 -1.18 -1.82
C ASN A 57 -3.74 -1.77 -1.98
N GLY A 58 -4.63 -1.05 -2.66
CA GLY A 58 -6.00 -1.51 -2.94
C GLY A 58 -7.01 -1.25 -1.82
N VAL A 59 -6.58 -0.67 -0.70
CA VAL A 59 -7.47 -0.18 0.36
C VAL A 59 -7.56 1.34 0.24
N ASP A 60 -8.78 1.86 0.17
CA ASP A 60 -9.05 3.30 0.15
C ASP A 60 -9.97 3.61 1.33
N ALA A 61 -9.42 4.29 2.33
CA ALA A 61 -10.13 4.64 3.55
C ALA A 61 -10.61 6.10 3.52
N ALA A 62 -11.68 6.39 4.25
CA ALA A 62 -12.12 7.77 4.47
C ALA A 62 -11.05 8.56 5.25
N GLU A 63 -10.83 9.81 4.86
CA GLU A 63 -9.80 10.69 5.43
C GLU A 63 -10.28 11.29 6.77
N ILE A 64 -9.51 11.10 7.85
CA ILE A 64 -9.86 11.63 9.19
C ILE A 64 -9.86 13.17 9.20
N ARG A 65 -9.03 13.79 8.37
CA ARG A 65 -8.98 15.26 8.21
C ARG A 65 -9.96 15.81 7.18
N GLY A 66 -10.92 14.99 6.72
CA GLY A 66 -11.97 15.39 5.80
C GLY A 66 -12.81 16.58 6.31
N LYS A 67 -13.64 17.16 5.43
CA LYS A 67 -14.53 18.27 5.84
C LYS A 67 -15.83 17.77 6.47
N CYS A 68 -16.28 16.59 6.08
CA CYS A 68 -17.56 16.02 6.46
C CYS A 68 -17.51 15.28 7.80
N LEU A 69 -18.47 15.51 8.71
CA LEU A 69 -18.50 14.88 10.04
C LEU A 69 -18.77 13.37 9.98
N SER A 70 -19.71 12.94 9.12
CA SER A 70 -20.03 11.52 8.93
C SER A 70 -18.86 10.72 8.39
N GLU A 71 -18.11 11.28 7.43
CA GLU A 71 -16.88 10.67 6.90
C GLU A 71 -15.82 10.53 7.99
N LYS A 72 -15.68 11.52 8.89
CA LYS A 72 -14.75 11.44 10.03
C LYS A 72 -15.10 10.32 11.01
N GLU A 73 -16.39 10.12 11.29
CA GLU A 73 -16.82 9.06 12.21
C GLU A 73 -16.50 7.68 11.62
N GLN A 74 -16.79 7.48 10.33
CA GLN A 74 -16.43 6.25 9.61
C GLN A 74 -14.91 6.06 9.53
N ALA A 75 -14.15 7.12 9.28
CA ALA A 75 -12.69 7.08 9.26
C ALA A 75 -12.11 6.68 10.63
N LYS A 76 -12.64 7.22 11.73
CA LYS A 76 -12.23 6.85 13.10
C LYS A 76 -12.53 5.38 13.38
N ALA A 77 -13.74 4.91 13.07
CA ALA A 77 -14.12 3.50 13.27
C ALA A 77 -13.21 2.55 12.49
N ALA A 78 -12.89 2.86 11.22
CA ALA A 78 -12.00 2.06 10.39
C ALA A 78 -10.54 2.06 10.91
N ARG A 79 -10.06 3.22 11.39
CA ARG A 79 -8.74 3.32 12.01
C ARG A 79 -8.65 2.49 13.29
N ASP A 80 -9.67 2.57 14.15
CA ASP A 80 -9.69 1.86 15.43
C ASP A 80 -9.75 0.34 15.21
N TYR A 81 -10.48 -0.11 14.19
CA TYR A 81 -10.44 -1.50 13.72
C TYR A 81 -9.04 -1.93 13.28
N THR A 82 -8.38 -1.11 12.44
CA THR A 82 -7.03 -1.40 11.94
C THR A 82 -6.02 -1.49 13.08
N LYS A 83 -6.13 -0.59 14.06
CA LYS A 83 -5.30 -0.62 15.26
C LYS A 83 -5.49 -1.91 16.04
N ALA A 84 -6.74 -2.33 16.28
CA ALA A 84 -7.03 -3.58 16.98
C ALA A 84 -6.52 -4.80 16.19
N PHE A 85 -6.67 -4.80 14.87
CA PHE A 85 -6.18 -5.85 13.98
C PHE A 85 -4.65 -5.98 13.99
N LEU A 86 -3.93 -4.85 13.96
CA LEU A 86 -2.47 -4.85 14.05
C LEU A 86 -1.98 -5.29 15.45
N GLN A 87 -2.74 -4.99 16.50
CA GLN A 87 -2.42 -5.40 17.86
C GLN A 87 -2.69 -6.89 18.13
N SER A 88 -3.60 -7.52 17.40
CA SER A 88 -3.88 -8.95 17.53
C SER A 88 -2.88 -9.83 16.76
N GLY A 89 -2.14 -9.26 15.81
CA GLY A 89 -1.13 -9.97 15.03
C GLY A 89 0.17 -10.18 15.81
N SER A 90 0.66 -11.42 15.85
CA SER A 90 1.97 -11.75 16.44
C SER A 90 3.14 -11.46 15.51
N THR A 91 2.90 -11.47 14.19
CA THR A 91 3.94 -11.26 13.17
C THR A 91 3.32 -10.52 12.00
N ILE A 92 3.98 -9.43 11.58
CA ILE A 92 3.50 -8.57 10.50
C ILE A 92 4.56 -8.54 9.41
N GLU A 93 4.15 -8.96 8.22
CA GLU A 93 4.99 -9.00 7.03
C GLU A 93 4.47 -8.06 5.95
N LEU A 94 5.36 -7.24 5.41
CA LEU A 94 5.12 -6.42 4.24
C LEU A 94 5.49 -7.22 3.00
N ARG A 95 4.53 -7.37 2.08
CA ARG A 95 4.68 -8.12 0.83
C ARG A 95 4.42 -7.19 -0.35
N ASN A 96 5.09 -7.44 -1.48
CA ASN A 96 4.94 -6.65 -2.71
C ASN A 96 5.14 -5.14 -2.45
N ILE A 97 6.27 -4.80 -1.82
CA ILE A 97 6.60 -3.42 -1.48
C ILE A 97 6.87 -2.65 -2.77
N GLN A 98 6.16 -1.54 -2.96
CA GLN A 98 6.27 -0.68 -4.14
C GLN A 98 6.50 0.76 -3.71
N LYS A 99 7.37 1.46 -4.47
CA LYS A 99 7.53 2.91 -4.31
C LYS A 99 6.43 3.61 -5.08
N VAL A 100 5.45 4.17 -4.36
CA VAL A 100 4.40 4.99 -4.98
C VAL A 100 4.77 6.46 -4.84
N LEU A 101 4.79 7.19 -5.96
CA LEU A 101 4.77 8.66 -5.93
C LEU A 101 3.32 9.07 -5.61
N SER A 102 3.10 9.68 -4.45
CA SER A 102 1.77 10.07 -4.02
C SER A 102 1.15 11.06 -5.00
N SER A 103 0.15 10.63 -5.76
CA SER A 103 -0.77 11.53 -6.45
C SER A 103 -1.86 11.91 -5.45
N THR A 104 -1.85 13.15 -4.99
CA THR A 104 -2.88 13.71 -4.12
C THR A 104 -4.24 13.63 -4.85
N CYS A 105 -5.12 12.73 -4.41
CA CYS A 105 -6.52 12.73 -4.85
C CYS A 105 -7.34 13.43 -3.77
N GLY A 106 -7.77 14.66 -4.04
CA GLY A 106 -8.62 15.41 -3.12
C GLY A 106 -10.06 14.89 -3.18
N CYS A 107 -10.62 14.46 -2.05
CA CYS A 107 -12.03 14.10 -1.98
C CYS A 107 -12.89 15.36 -1.79
N ILE A 108 -13.82 15.60 -2.71
CA ILE A 108 -14.86 16.62 -2.56
C ILE A 108 -16.04 15.94 -1.86
N CYS A 109 -16.49 16.50 -0.72
CA CYS A 109 -17.61 15.99 0.06
C CYS A 109 -18.81 15.65 -0.85
N GLY A 110 -19.12 14.36 -0.96
CA GLY A 110 -20.31 13.87 -1.64
C GLY A 110 -21.54 14.13 -0.77
N ARG A 111 -22.54 14.80 -1.34
CA ARG A 111 -23.88 15.02 -0.75
C ARG A 111 -24.36 13.75 -0.03
N GLY A 112 -24.68 13.86 1.25
CA GLY A 112 -25.01 12.76 2.16
C GLY A 112 -25.81 11.63 1.51
N LEU A 113 -25.12 10.56 1.11
CA LEU A 113 -25.74 9.34 0.64
C LEU A 113 -25.91 8.40 1.84
N PRO A 114 -27.13 7.89 2.08
CA PRO A 114 -27.38 6.97 3.18
C PRO A 114 -26.69 5.63 2.93
N ILE A 115 -26.41 4.95 4.03
CA ILE A 115 -25.79 3.63 4.12
C ILE A 115 -26.73 2.59 3.51
N ARG A 116 -26.74 2.46 2.19
CA ARG A 116 -27.30 1.28 1.51
C ARG A 116 -26.38 0.88 0.37
N SER A 117 -26.22 -0.44 0.27
CA SER A 117 -25.51 -1.20 -0.76
C SER A 117 -23.99 -1.02 -0.80
N ALA A 118 -23.31 -2.07 -0.35
CA ALA A 118 -22.04 -2.50 -0.89
C ALA A 118 -22.18 -2.62 -2.42
N HIS A 119 -21.91 -1.55 -3.16
CA HIS A 119 -21.49 -1.56 -4.55
C HIS A 119 -21.08 -0.15 -4.94
N ARG A 120 -19.82 -0.03 -5.39
CA ARG A 120 -19.22 1.14 -6.01
C ARG A 120 -18.88 2.27 -5.03
N PHE A 121 -17.86 1.99 -4.21
CA PHE A 121 -16.73 2.92 -4.09
C PHE A 121 -16.52 3.51 -5.48
N ARG A 122 -16.78 4.81 -5.67
CA ARG A 122 -16.23 5.45 -6.86
C ARG A 122 -14.73 5.32 -6.68
N PRO A 123 -14.00 4.58 -7.52
CA PRO A 123 -12.57 4.73 -7.52
C PRO A 123 -12.34 6.23 -7.69
N CYS A 124 -11.41 6.83 -6.94
CA CYS A 124 -10.64 7.93 -7.51
C CYS A 124 -10.25 7.41 -8.89
N GLN A 125 -10.98 7.82 -9.94
CA GLN A 125 -10.67 7.43 -11.29
C GLN A 125 -9.29 8.01 -11.48
N LYS A 126 -8.30 7.13 -11.38
CA LYS A 126 -7.02 7.26 -12.02
C LYS A 126 -7.41 7.65 -13.43
N LEU A 127 -7.31 8.95 -13.73
CA LEU A 127 -7.16 9.42 -15.09
C LEU A 127 -5.77 8.94 -15.55
N SER A 128 -5.55 7.62 -15.55
CA SER A 128 -4.86 7.00 -16.65
C SER A 128 -5.81 7.14 -17.82
N ARG A 129 -5.72 8.28 -18.49
CA ARG A 129 -5.97 8.34 -19.92
C ARG A 129 -5.02 7.32 -20.53
N TRP A 130 -5.49 6.08 -20.64
CA TRP A 130 -4.96 5.10 -21.57
C TRP A 130 -5.30 5.67 -22.94
N ASN A 131 -4.32 6.29 -23.58
CA ASN A 131 -4.35 6.35 -25.02
C ASN A 131 -4.03 4.93 -25.49
N ALA A 132 -4.99 4.33 -26.20
CA ALA A 132 -4.70 3.27 -27.16
C ALA A 132 -3.77 3.81 -28.25
#